data_AF-X1S3B4-F1
#
_entry.id   AF-X1S3B4-F1
#
_cell.length_a   1.000
_cell.length_b   1.000
_cell.length_c   1.000
_cell.angle_alpha   90.00
_cell.angle_beta   90.00
_cell.angle_gamma   90.00
#
_symmetry.space_group_name_H-M   'P 1'
#
loop_
_entity.id
_entity.type
_entity.pdbx_description
1 polymer ?
#
loop_
_entity_poly.entity_id
_entity_poly.type
_entity_poly.pdbx_seq_one_letter_code
_entity_poly.pdbx_strand_id
1 'polypeptide(L)'
;MVGVVPMALGWLLGPSHPDSEKLSPYECGFEAFEDARMKFDVRYYLVAILFILFDLEIAFLFPWAVVLSEIGLFGFVAMMIFLSILIIGFIYEWMKGALEWD
;
A
#
# COMPACT_ATOMS: atom_id res chain seq x y z
N MET A 1 20.67 -8.04 11.64
CA MET A 1 21.16 -9.32 12.21
C MET A 1 20.16 -9.94 13.18
N VAL A 2 19.53 -9.17 14.08
CA VAL A 2 18.56 -9.68 15.08
C VAL A 2 17.37 -10.43 14.49
N GLY A 3 16.90 -10.11 13.27
CA GLY A 3 15.79 -10.85 12.63
C GLY A 3 16.17 -12.22 12.05
N VAL A 4 17.44 -12.40 11.64
CA VAL A 4 17.89 -13.64 10.98
C VAL A 4 18.25 -14.72 12.00
N VAL A 5 18.81 -14.31 13.15
CA VAL A 5 19.21 -15.20 14.24
C VAL A 5 18.06 -16.10 14.74
N PRO A 6 16.86 -15.59 15.08
CA PRO A 6 15.75 -16.43 15.53
C PRO A 6 15.19 -17.32 14.42
N MET A 7 15.20 -16.88 13.15
CA MET A 7 14.82 -17.73 12.02
C MET A 7 15.79 -18.91 11.85
N ALA A 8 17.10 -18.65 11.95
CA ALA A 8 18.14 -19.68 11.85
C ALA A 8 18.12 -20.67 13.03
N LEU A 9 17.92 -20.16 14.25
CA LEU A 9 17.75 -21.00 15.44
C LEU A 9 16.49 -21.86 15.35
N GLY A 10 15.37 -21.30 14.90
CA GLY A 10 14.12 -22.04 14.69
C GLY A 10 14.25 -23.13 13.63
N TRP A 11 14.98 -22.86 12.54
CA TRP A 11 15.28 -23.86 11.51
C TRP A 11 16.21 -24.98 12.00
N LEU A 12 17.23 -24.65 12.81
CA LEU A 12 18.21 -25.62 13.29
C LEU A 12 17.70 -26.48 14.46
N LEU A 13 16.92 -25.89 15.37
CA LEU A 13 16.45 -26.55 16.59
C LEU A 13 15.03 -27.13 16.44
N GLY A 14 14.29 -26.75 15.40
CA GLY A 14 12.92 -27.20 15.15
C GLY A 14 12.84 -28.64 14.60
N PRO A 15 11.90 -29.49 15.06
CA PRO A 15 11.67 -30.81 14.48
C PRO A 15 11.21 -30.72 13.01
N SER A 16 11.95 -31.35 12.10
CA SER A 16 11.62 -31.37 10.67
C SER A 16 11.04 -32.73 10.23
N HIS A 17 9.72 -32.84 10.16
CA HIS A 17 9.02 -34.03 9.66
C HIS A 17 8.03 -33.64 8.55
N PRO A 18 8.52 -33.36 7.32
CA PRO A 18 7.68 -33.05 6.18
C PRO A 18 6.85 -34.27 5.78
N ASP A 19 5.59 -34.03 5.42
CA ASP A 19 4.65 -35.04 4.94
C ASP A 19 3.79 -34.41 3.83
N SER A 20 3.21 -35.20 2.93
CA SER A 20 2.44 -34.67 1.80
C SER A 20 1.29 -33.77 2.25
N GLU A 21 0.59 -34.17 3.32
CA GLU A 21 -0.51 -33.40 3.91
C GLU A 21 -0.06 -32.16 4.67
N LYS A 22 1.19 -32.12 5.18
CA LYS A 22 1.75 -30.93 5.83
C LYS A 22 2.23 -29.88 4.83
N LEU A 23 2.49 -30.31 3.60
CA LEU A 23 2.99 -29.47 2.52
C LEU A 23 1.87 -29.04 1.55
N SER A 24 0.65 -29.58 1.69
CA SER A 24 -0.51 -29.17 0.91
C SER A 24 -1.11 -27.87 1.44
N PRO A 25 -1.69 -27.02 0.57
CA PRO A 25 -2.47 -25.86 0.99
C PRO A 25 -3.67 -26.26 1.85
N TYR A 26 -3.98 -25.45 2.87
CA TYR A 26 -5.13 -25.70 3.72
C TYR A 26 -6.43 -25.35 2.99
N GLU A 27 -7.25 -26.36 2.67
CA GLU A 27 -8.56 -26.20 2.04
C GLU A 27 -9.62 -27.06 2.78
N CYS A 28 -9.61 -27.03 4.12
CA CYS A 28 -10.55 -27.77 4.98
C CYS A 28 -10.65 -29.29 4.67
N GLY A 29 -9.56 -29.91 4.22
CA GLY A 29 -9.48 -31.35 3.91
C GLY A 29 -9.86 -31.72 2.47
N PHE A 30 -10.01 -30.74 1.58
CA PHE A 30 -10.23 -30.93 0.17
C PHE A 30 -8.96 -30.65 -0.66
N GLU A 31 -8.91 -31.18 -1.89
CA GLU A 31 -7.90 -30.76 -2.86
C GLU A 31 -8.21 -29.33 -3.34
N ALA A 32 -7.18 -28.50 -3.52
CA ALA A 32 -7.35 -27.12 -3.97
C ALA A 32 -8.12 -27.08 -5.31
N PHE A 33 -9.36 -26.60 -5.26
CA PHE A 33 -10.30 -26.70 -6.39
C PHE A 33 -10.18 -25.57 -7.42
N GLU A 34 -9.42 -24.51 -7.14
CA GLU A 34 -9.39 -23.30 -7.97
C GLU A 34 -7.97 -22.89 -8.39
N ASP A 35 -7.90 -22.24 -9.56
CA ASP A 35 -6.70 -21.56 -10.04
C ASP A 35 -6.44 -20.31 -9.18
N ALA A 36 -5.23 -20.16 -8.64
CA ALA A 36 -4.84 -19.02 -7.80
C ALA A 36 -4.84 -17.66 -8.54
N ARG A 37 -5.17 -17.64 -9.84
CA ARG A 37 -5.21 -16.45 -10.71
C ARG A 37 -6.61 -15.86 -10.84
N MET A 38 -7.30 -15.67 -9.73
CA MET A 38 -8.58 -14.95 -9.72
C MET A 38 -8.38 -13.45 -9.98
N LYS A 39 -9.32 -12.84 -10.70
CA LYS A 39 -9.33 -11.38 -10.89
C LYS A 39 -9.75 -10.73 -9.58
N PHE A 40 -8.81 -10.03 -8.96
CA PHE A 40 -9.11 -9.19 -7.81
C PHE A 40 -9.90 -7.96 -8.24
N ASP A 41 -10.65 -7.41 -7.29
CA ASP A 41 -11.44 -6.22 -7.51
C ASP A 41 -10.56 -5.02 -7.88
N VAL A 42 -11.00 -4.20 -8.84
CA VAL A 42 -10.27 -3.01 -9.29
C VAL A 42 -10.12 -1.98 -8.16
N ARG A 43 -10.99 -2.02 -7.13
CA ARG A 43 -10.94 -1.14 -5.96
C ARG A 43 -9.58 -1.15 -5.26
N TYR A 44 -8.92 -2.29 -5.12
CA TYR A 44 -7.58 -2.39 -4.52
C TYR A 44 -6.53 -1.58 -5.30
N TYR A 45 -6.63 -1.59 -6.63
CA TYR A 45 -5.74 -0.83 -7.50
C TYR A 45 -5.98 0.68 -7.41
N LEU A 46 -7.24 1.11 -7.31
CA LEU A 46 -7.59 2.53 -7.12
C LEU A 46 -7.02 3.08 -5.81
N VAL A 47 -7.17 2.34 -4.71
CA VAL A 47 -6.58 2.71 -3.41
C VAL A 47 -5.05 2.79 -3.50
N ALA A 48 -4.41 1.87 -4.22
CA ALA A 48 -2.94 1.89 -4.39
C ALA A 48 -2.46 3.11 -5.19
N ILE A 49 -3.13 3.47 -6.29
CA ILE A 49 -2.80 4.68 -7.04
C ILE A 49 -2.99 5.92 -6.17
N LEU A 50 -4.12 6.00 -5.46
CA LEU A 50 -4.42 7.14 -4.60
C LEU A 50 -3.37 7.30 -3.50
N PHE A 51 -2.94 6.19 -2.89
CA PHE A 51 -1.85 6.18 -1.93
C PHE A 51 -0.55 6.72 -2.52
N ILE A 52 -0.18 6.32 -3.74
CA ILE A 52 1.02 6.83 -4.42
C ILE A 52 0.92 8.34 -4.67
N LEU A 53 -0.25 8.84 -5.07
CA LEU A 53 -0.48 10.26 -5.31
C LEU A 53 -0.33 11.09 -4.02
N PHE A 54 -0.94 10.63 -2.92
CA PHE A 54 -0.81 11.30 -1.62
C PHE A 54 0.59 11.20 -1.02
N ASP A 55 1.29 10.08 -1.18
CA ASP A 55 2.68 9.93 -0.73
C ASP A 55 3.59 10.94 -1.47
N LEU A 56 3.40 11.06 -2.78
CA LEU A 56 4.09 12.05 -3.61
C LEU A 56 3.74 13.48 -3.19
N GLU A 57 2.47 13.78 -2.90
CA GLU A 57 2.05 15.09 -2.39
C GLU A 57 2.83 15.47 -1.12
N ILE A 58 2.89 14.56 -0.15
CA ILE A 58 3.61 14.75 1.11
C ILE A 58 5.11 14.91 0.86
N ALA A 59 5.68 14.14 -0.06
CA ALA A 59 7.09 14.26 -0.44
C ALA A 59 7.45 15.64 -1.02
N PHE A 60 6.51 16.32 -1.70
CA PHE A 60 6.69 17.70 -2.16
C PHE A 60 6.38 18.75 -1.08
N LEU A 61 5.44 18.45 -0.18
CA LEU A 61 5.04 19.35 0.89
C LEU A 61 6.15 19.58 1.92
N PHE A 62 6.94 18.54 2.23
CA PHE A 62 8.03 18.65 3.22
C PHE A 62 9.14 19.64 2.82
N PRO A 63 9.81 19.52 1.64
CA PRO A 63 10.83 20.48 1.23
C PRO A 63 10.28 21.90 1.14
N TRP A 64 9.07 22.07 0.59
CA TRP A 64 8.41 23.37 0.51
C TRP A 64 8.18 24.00 1.89
N ALA A 65 7.72 23.21 2.87
CA ALA A 65 7.51 23.70 4.24
C ALA A 65 8.82 24.16 4.88
N VAL A 66 9.94 23.48 4.59
CA VAL A 66 11.27 23.86 5.08
C VAL A 66 11.74 25.20 4.50
N VAL A 67 11.55 25.44 3.20
CA VAL A 67 12.04 26.65 2.52
C VAL A 67 10.99 27.77 2.39
N LEU A 68 9.81 27.62 3.00
CA LEU A 68 8.70 28.58 2.87
C LEU A 68 9.10 30.02 3.19
N SER A 69 9.97 30.20 4.18
CA SER A 69 10.49 31.52 4.57
C SER A 69 11.37 32.19 3.50
N GLU A 70 12.01 31.41 2.63
CA GLU A 70 12.89 31.89 1.55
C GLU A 70 12.09 32.24 0.28
N ILE A 71 11.10 31.42 -0.06
CA ILE A 71 10.28 31.57 -1.27
C ILE A 71 9.10 32.53 -1.09
N GLY A 72 8.73 32.84 0.15
CA GLY A 72 7.72 33.83 0.51
C GLY A 72 6.33 33.55 -0.09
N LEU A 73 5.59 34.63 -0.41
CA LEU A 73 4.20 34.54 -0.85
C LEU A 73 4.04 33.79 -2.19
N PHE A 74 5.02 33.88 -3.09
CA PHE A 74 4.98 33.18 -4.36
C PHE A 74 4.96 31.66 -4.17
N GLY A 75 5.89 31.17 -3.34
CA GLY A 75 5.95 29.75 -2.99
C GLY A 75 4.71 29.27 -2.23
N PHE A 76 4.15 30.13 -1.38
CA PHE A 76 2.88 29.84 -0.70
C PHE A 76 1.72 29.63 -1.70
N VAL A 77 1.51 30.59 -2.61
CA VAL A 77 0.41 30.52 -3.60
C VAL A 77 0.61 29.33 -4.54
N ALA A 78 1.84 29.08 -5.00
CA ALA A 78 2.15 27.93 -5.85
C ALA A 78 1.76 26.60 -5.20
N MET A 79 2.09 26.41 -3.91
CA MET A 79 1.71 25.21 -3.18
C MET A 79 0.20 25.12 -2.93
N MET A 80 -0.46 26.24 -2.63
CA MET A 80 -1.93 26.25 -2.48
C MET A 80 -2.64 25.82 -3.77
N ILE A 81 -2.15 26.22 -4.94
CA ILE A 81 -2.67 25.79 -6.23
C ILE A 81 -2.43 24.28 -6.43
N PHE A 82 -1.21 23.80 -6.14
CA PHE A 82 -0.85 22.39 -6.24
C PHE A 82 -1.77 21.50 -5.38
N LEU A 83 -1.94 21.86 -4.09
CA LEU A 83 -2.83 21.14 -3.17
C LEU A 83 -4.29 21.18 -3.63
N SER A 84 -4.75 22.33 -4.13
CA SER A 84 -6.14 22.47 -4.59
C SER A 84 -6.44 21.56 -5.78
N ILE A 85 -5.50 21.39 -6.73
CA ILE A 85 -5.66 20.48 -7.87
C ILE A 85 -5.80 19.03 -7.39
N LEU A 86 -4.96 18.61 -6.45
CA LEU A 86 -4.98 17.25 -5.91
C LEU A 86 -6.25 16.98 -5.09
N ILE A 87 -6.68 17.92 -4.25
CA ILE A 87 -7.93 17.83 -3.49
C ILE A 87 -9.13 17.70 -4.42
N ILE A 88 -9.18 18.46 -5.52
CA ILE A 88 -10.25 18.34 -6.52
C ILE A 88 -10.26 16.94 -7.16
N GLY A 89 -9.08 16.41 -7.51
CA GLY A 89 -8.94 15.05 -8.02
C GLY A 89 -9.46 14.01 -7.03
N PHE A 90 -9.09 14.13 -5.76
CA PHE A 90 -9.54 13.24 -4.70
C PHE A 90 -11.07 13.30 -4.49
N ILE A 91 -11.64 14.51 -4.46
CA ILE A 91 -13.11 14.68 -4.35
C ILE A 91 -13.82 14.01 -5.52
N TYR A 92 -13.29 14.14 -6.75
CA TYR A 92 -13.86 13.51 -7.93
C TYR A 92 -13.88 11.97 -7.81
N GLU A 93 -12.79 11.36 -7.36
CA GLU A 93 -12.71 9.91 -7.16
C GLU A 93 -13.65 9.44 -6.05
N TRP A 94 -13.73 10.19 -4.95
CA TRP A 94 -14.67 9.93 -3.87
C TRP A 94 -16.11 9.93 -4.36
N MET A 95 -16.51 10.96 -5.11
CA MET A 95 -17.87 11.06 -5.67
C MET A 95 -18.20 9.95 -6.67
N LYS A 96 -17.18 9.35 -7.30
CA LYS A 96 -17.38 8.20 -8.19
C LYS A 96 -17.55 6.86 -7.47
N GLY A 97 -17.51 6.83 -6.14
CA GLY A 97 -17.66 5.59 -5.37
C GLY A 97 -16.46 4.66 -5.49
N ALA A 98 -15.30 5.16 -5.98
CA ALA A 98 -14.07 4.37 -6.09
C ALA A 98 -13.55 3.85 -4.74
N LEU A 99 -14.04 4.45 -3.65
CA LEU A 99 -13.62 4.20 -2.26
C LEU A 99 -14.73 3.53 -1.42
N GLU A 100 -15.87 3.17 -2.01
CA GLU A 100 -16.99 2.53 -1.30
C GLU A 100 -16.82 1.00 -1.27
N TRP A 101 -17.15 0.39 -0.12
CA TRP A 101 -16.86 -1.02 0.22
C TRP A 101 -18.11 -1.88 0.44
N ASP A 102 -19.26 -1.45 -0.08
CA ASP A 102 -20.46 -2.29 -0.15
C ASP A 102 -20.48 -3.21 -1.39
#